data_AF-A0A010Q2H8-F1
#
_entry.id   AF-A0A010Q2H8-F1
#
_cell.length_a   1.000
_cell.length_b   1.000
_cell.length_c   1.000
_cell.angle_alpha   90.00
_cell.angle_beta   90.00
_cell.angle_gamma   90.00
#
_symmetry.space_group_name_H-M   'P 1'
#
loop_
_entity.id
_entity.type
_entity.pdbx_description
1 polymer ?
#
loop_
_entity_poly.entity_id
_entity_poly.type
_entity_poly.pdbx_seq_one_letter_code
_entity_poly.pdbx_strand_id
1 'polypeptide(L)'
;MFTPDTNRLFWMLNSPLESAIQVTPNPYYEPGDFMEPYYRPVAIEESASSLEPSWHPVSQESLMAPPVTTITVRVEALDEWEQRWAELNRYYVADTLKDPDRPRAKDVQLEVTTVGTFLTIHEYVSAVHPWLMGMHERILDALGKLKLGAPWPPETKLAICSEG
;
A
#
# COMPACT_ATOMS: atom_id res chain seq x y z
N MET A 1 11.89 9.44 5.81
CA MET A 1 11.39 8.33 6.65
C MET A 1 9.91 8.55 6.86
N PHE A 2 9.11 7.49 6.92
CA PHE A 2 7.69 7.62 7.27
C PHE A 2 7.51 8.19 8.68
N THR A 3 6.42 8.92 8.90
CA THR A 3 6.07 9.37 10.25
C THR A 3 5.67 8.18 11.13
N PRO A 4 5.84 8.27 12.47
CA PRO A 4 5.32 7.26 13.39
C PRO A 4 3.81 7.01 13.18
N ASP A 5 3.06 8.05 12.80
CA ASP A 5 1.64 7.94 12.50
C ASP A 5 1.32 7.10 11.26
N THR A 6 2.17 7.14 10.24
CA THR A 6 2.03 6.27 9.07
C THR A 6 2.23 4.79 9.44
N ASN A 7 3.11 4.51 10.40
CA ASN A 7 3.36 3.14 10.87
C ASN A 7 2.21 2.55 11.70
N ARG A 8 1.21 3.36 12.06
CA ARG A 8 0.01 2.90 12.76
C ARG A 8 -1.06 2.35 11.82
N LEU A 9 -0.87 2.48 10.50
CA LEU A 9 -1.84 2.04 9.51
C LEU A 9 -1.69 0.55 9.26
N PHE A 10 -2.68 -0.22 9.72
CA PHE A 10 -2.82 -1.61 9.35
C PHE A 10 -3.76 -1.71 8.15
N TRP A 11 -3.20 -2.08 7.01
CA TRP A 11 -3.89 -1.92 5.73
C TRP A 11 -3.98 -3.24 4.95
N MET A 12 -5.21 -3.67 4.67
CA MET A 12 -5.53 -4.86 3.88
C MET A 12 -6.17 -4.49 2.53
N LEU A 13 -5.67 -5.07 1.44
CA LEU A 13 -6.12 -4.80 0.05
C LEU A 13 -7.22 -5.77 -0.41
N ASN A 14 -8.28 -5.94 0.37
CA ASN A 14 -9.35 -6.90 0.06
C ASN A 14 -10.76 -6.28 0.13
N SER A 15 -10.85 -4.98 0.33
CA SER A 15 -12.10 -4.26 0.48
C SER A 15 -11.92 -2.78 0.10
N PRO A 16 -13.01 -2.02 -0.06
CA PRO A 16 -12.92 -0.57 -0.30
C PRO A 16 -12.15 0.15 0.81
N LEU A 17 -11.55 1.30 0.48
CA LEU A 17 -10.68 2.08 1.37
C LEU A 17 -11.30 2.32 2.76
N GLU A 18 -12.61 2.56 2.80
CA GLU A 18 -13.44 2.79 3.98
C GLU A 18 -13.41 1.65 5.00
N SER A 19 -12.99 0.46 4.57
CA SER A 19 -12.92 -0.76 5.39
C SER A 19 -11.54 -1.43 5.36
N ALA A 20 -10.66 -0.97 4.47
CA ALA A 20 -9.36 -1.56 4.21
C ALA A 20 -8.33 -1.25 5.30
N ILE A 21 -8.52 -0.14 6.02
CA ILE A 21 -7.51 0.39 6.95
C ILE A 21 -8.05 0.43 8.37
N GLN A 22 -7.24 -0.07 9.29
CA GLN A 22 -7.40 0.07 10.73
C GLN A 22 -6.18 0.81 11.29
N VAL A 23 -6.37 1.54 12.38
CA VAL A 23 -5.35 2.38 13.00
C VAL A 23 -5.00 1.80 14.37
N THR A 24 -3.74 1.45 14.57
CA THR A 24 -3.24 0.99 15.87
C THR A 24 -3.05 2.17 16.83
N PRO A 25 -3.16 1.96 18.14
CA PRO A 25 -2.93 3.03 19.12
C PRO A 25 -1.46 3.46 19.15
N ASN A 26 -0.53 2.54 18.90
CA ASN A 26 0.92 2.76 18.90
C ASN A 26 1.54 2.33 17.57
N PRO A 27 2.60 3.01 17.08
CA PRO A 27 3.40 2.56 15.93
C PRO A 27 3.87 1.10 15.99
N TYR A 28 4.03 0.56 17.21
CA TYR A 28 4.32 -0.85 17.42
C TYR A 28 3.04 -1.57 17.87
N TYR A 29 2.60 -2.54 17.07
CA TYR A 29 1.43 -3.35 17.42
C TYR A 29 1.76 -4.30 18.59
N GLU A 30 0.96 -4.24 19.66
CA GLU A 30 1.00 -5.22 20.74
C GLU A 30 -0.21 -6.16 20.66
N PRO A 31 -0.03 -7.50 20.82
CA PRO A 31 -1.15 -8.44 20.81
C PRO A 31 -2.18 -8.10 21.90
N GLY A 32 -3.41 -7.78 21.48
CA GLY A 32 -4.50 -7.38 22.37
C GLY A 32 -4.88 -5.90 22.27
N ASP A 33 -4.12 -5.10 21.49
CA ASP A 33 -4.46 -3.71 21.22
C ASP A 33 -5.79 -3.59 20.47
N PHE A 34 -6.59 -2.61 20.89
CA PHE A 34 -7.81 -2.26 20.20
C PHE A 34 -7.49 -1.36 19.00
N MET A 35 -7.79 -1.85 17.80
CA MET A 35 -7.59 -1.12 16.55
C MET A 35 -8.84 -0.32 16.19
N GLU A 36 -8.66 0.94 15.85
CA GLU A 36 -9.77 1.80 15.45
C GLU A 36 -9.97 1.78 13.93
N PRO A 37 -11.21 1.89 13.43
CA PRO A 37 -11.45 1.99 12.00
C PRO A 37 -10.93 3.34 11.46
N TYR A 38 -10.29 3.30 10.30
CA TYR A 38 -9.81 4.52 9.63
C TYR A 38 -10.94 5.43 9.14
N TYR A 39 -12.09 4.84 8.81
CA TYR A 39 -13.31 5.56 8.42
C TYR A 39 -14.45 5.22 9.38
N ARG A 40 -15.15 6.24 9.87
CA ARG A 40 -16.31 6.09 10.75
C ARG A 40 -17.57 6.50 9.98
N PRO A 41 -18.45 5.55 9.60
CA PRO A 41 -19.72 5.86 8.97
C PRO A 41 -20.69 6.48 9.99
N VAL A 42 -21.71 7.19 9.48
CA VAL A 42 -22.78 7.76 10.32
C VAL A 42 -23.65 6.62 10.87
N ALA A 43 -23.90 6.63 12.18
CA ALA A 43 -24.77 5.65 12.80
C ALA A 43 -26.21 5.84 12.29
N ILE A 44 -26.84 4.75 11.81
CA ILE A 44 -28.19 4.78 11.23
C ILE A 44 -29.28 4.83 12.33
N GLU A 45 -28.92 4.61 13.60
CA GLU A 45 -29.88 4.50 14.68
C GLU A 45 -29.96 5.77 15.54
N GLU A 46 -31.15 6.37 15.43
CA GLU A 46 -31.75 7.37 16.32
C GLU A 46 -31.15 8.78 16.30
N SER A 47 -31.64 9.56 15.32
CA SER A 47 -32.21 10.90 15.50
C SER A 47 -31.58 11.77 16.60
N ALA A 48 -30.81 12.76 16.14
CA ALA A 48 -30.35 13.97 16.84
C ALA A 48 -28.86 14.02 17.23
N SER A 49 -27.96 13.87 16.25
CA SER A 49 -26.83 14.80 16.12
C SER A 49 -26.31 14.74 14.68
N SER A 50 -25.88 15.89 14.17
CA SER A 50 -25.26 16.12 12.85
C SER A 50 -23.90 15.41 12.70
N LEU A 51 -23.87 14.09 12.85
CA LEU A 51 -22.67 13.29 12.67
C LEU A 51 -22.48 13.06 11.17
N GLU A 52 -21.54 13.79 10.59
CA GLU A 52 -21.05 13.51 9.24
C GLU A 52 -20.09 12.30 9.27
N PRO A 53 -19.97 11.55 8.16
CA PRO A 53 -18.93 10.54 8.05
C PRO A 53 -17.56 11.20 8.28
N SER A 54 -16.70 10.56 9.06
CA SER A 54 -15.41 11.16 9.41
C SER A 54 -14.27 10.17 9.23
N TRP A 55 -13.15 10.69 8.74
CA TRP A 55 -11.88 9.97 8.70
C TRP A 55 -11.17 10.09 10.05
N HIS A 56 -10.37 9.09 10.39
CA HIS A 56 -9.56 9.11 11.60
C HIS A 56 -8.60 10.32 11.58
N PRO A 57 -8.31 11.01 12.72
CA PRO A 57 -7.45 12.19 12.76
C PRO A 57 -6.07 11.99 12.11
N VAL A 58 -5.52 10.78 12.23
CA VAL A 58 -4.26 10.35 11.57
C VAL A 58 -4.24 10.62 10.06
N SER A 59 -5.40 10.66 9.42
CA SER A 59 -5.55 10.95 7.98
C SER A 59 -4.97 12.31 7.58
N GLN A 60 -4.98 13.29 8.50
CA GLN A 60 -4.50 14.66 8.26
C GLN A 60 -3.02 14.86 8.61
N GLU A 61 -2.40 13.86 9.24
CA GLU A 61 -0.98 13.92 9.60
C GLU A 61 -0.09 13.84 8.36
N SER A 62 1.13 14.36 8.49
CA SER A 62 2.11 14.27 7.42
C SER A 62 2.51 12.82 7.19
N LEU A 63 2.62 12.43 5.91
CA LEU A 63 3.11 11.10 5.53
C LEU A 63 4.58 10.90 5.94
N MET A 64 5.40 11.94 5.83
CA MET A 64 6.85 11.84 5.93
C MET A 64 7.43 12.80 6.98
N ALA A 65 8.51 12.37 7.62
CA ALA A 65 9.38 13.22 8.42
C ALA A 65 10.78 13.28 7.76
N PRO A 66 11.26 14.44 7.30
CA PRO A 66 10.54 15.73 7.19
C PRO A 66 9.39 15.70 6.16
N PRO A 67 8.44 16.65 6.20
CA PRO A 67 7.31 16.70 5.28
C PRO A 67 7.76 16.86 3.81
N VAL A 68 7.04 16.18 2.91
CA VAL A 68 7.29 16.23 1.45
C VAL A 68 6.02 16.60 0.72
N THR A 69 6.13 17.12 -0.51
CA THR A 69 4.97 17.42 -1.36
C THR A 69 4.69 16.35 -2.41
N THR A 70 5.69 15.52 -2.71
CA THR A 70 5.64 14.48 -3.74
C THR A 70 6.36 13.23 -3.26
N ILE A 71 5.81 12.06 -3.59
CA ILE A 71 6.45 10.77 -3.38
C ILE A 71 6.23 9.87 -4.60
N THR A 72 7.21 9.03 -4.90
CA THR A 72 7.06 7.96 -5.89
C THR A 72 6.88 6.64 -5.15
N VAL A 73 5.78 5.96 -5.44
CA VAL A 73 5.43 4.66 -4.87
C VAL A 73 5.82 3.56 -5.84
N ARG A 74 6.51 2.56 -5.32
CA ARG A 74 6.92 1.35 -6.04
C ARG A 74 6.46 0.13 -5.24
N VAL A 75 6.33 -1.00 -5.92
CA VAL A 75 5.98 -2.27 -5.29
C VAL A 75 7.21 -3.14 -5.22
N GLU A 76 7.72 -3.33 -4.01
CA GLU A 76 8.95 -4.09 -3.76
C GLU A 76 8.90 -5.50 -4.37
N ALA A 77 7.79 -6.23 -4.24
CA ALA A 77 7.63 -7.54 -4.83
C ALA A 77 7.83 -7.56 -6.36
N LEU A 78 7.48 -6.47 -7.06
CA LEU A 78 7.75 -6.36 -8.49
C LEU A 78 9.23 -6.06 -8.77
N ASP A 79 9.84 -5.19 -7.97
CA ASP A 79 11.26 -4.84 -8.08
C ASP A 79 12.16 -6.06 -7.82
N GLU A 80 11.89 -6.81 -6.75
CA GLU A 80 12.57 -8.06 -6.44
C GLU A 80 12.37 -9.10 -7.54
N TRP A 81 11.15 -9.22 -8.06
CA TRP A 81 10.87 -10.16 -9.13
C TRP A 81 11.66 -9.83 -10.41
N GLU A 82 11.78 -8.56 -10.77
CA GLU A 82 12.64 -8.14 -11.88
C GLU A 82 14.10 -8.51 -11.68
N GLN A 83 14.64 -8.24 -10.49
CA GLN A 83 16.01 -8.61 -10.18
C GLN A 83 16.21 -10.13 -10.27
N ARG A 84 15.31 -10.91 -9.66
CA ARG A 84 15.40 -12.36 -9.66
C ARG A 84 15.25 -12.96 -11.05
N TRP A 85 14.34 -12.42 -11.87
CA TRP A 85 14.20 -12.83 -13.26
C TRP A 85 15.52 -12.63 -14.02
N ALA A 86 16.19 -11.47 -13.84
CA ALA A 86 17.46 -11.20 -14.51
C ALA A 86 18.57 -12.15 -14.04
N GLU A 87 18.62 -12.48 -12.76
CA GLU A 87 19.57 -13.45 -12.19
C GLU A 87 19.36 -14.87 -12.74
N LEU A 88 18.10 -15.33 -12.79
CA LEU A 88 17.73 -16.64 -13.32
C LEU A 88 18.02 -16.77 -14.82
N ASN A 89 17.85 -15.69 -15.58
CA ASN A 89 17.99 -15.70 -17.04
C ASN A 89 19.35 -15.23 -17.55
N ARG A 90 20.29 -14.83 -16.66
CA ARG A 90 21.61 -14.28 -17.02
C ARG A 90 22.46 -15.17 -17.94
N TYR A 91 22.18 -16.48 -17.96
CA TYR A 91 22.91 -17.46 -18.76
C TYR A 91 22.09 -18.04 -19.92
N TYR A 92 20.77 -17.80 -19.93
CA TYR A 92 19.85 -18.36 -20.93
C TYR A 92 19.41 -17.31 -21.95
N VAL A 93 19.55 -16.04 -21.62
CA VAL A 93 19.17 -14.90 -22.47
C VAL A 93 20.42 -14.10 -22.82
N ALA A 94 20.57 -13.77 -24.11
CA ALA A 94 21.72 -13.03 -24.63
C ALA A 94 21.81 -11.59 -24.09
N ASP A 95 20.66 -10.92 -23.92
CA ASP A 95 20.56 -9.58 -23.34
C ASP A 95 19.31 -9.48 -22.44
N THR A 96 19.49 -9.72 -21.15
CA THR A 96 18.42 -9.61 -20.16
C THR A 96 17.83 -8.20 -20.04
N LEU A 97 18.49 -7.15 -20.56
CA LEU A 97 17.95 -5.80 -20.54
C LEU A 97 16.94 -5.55 -21.66
N LYS A 98 16.99 -6.29 -22.77
CA LYS A 98 16.10 -6.13 -23.93
C LYS A 98 15.05 -7.22 -24.06
N ASP A 99 15.12 -8.23 -23.20
CA ASP A 99 14.18 -9.33 -23.22
C ASP A 99 12.73 -8.84 -22.99
N PRO A 100 11.76 -9.25 -23.83
CA PRO A 100 10.37 -8.87 -23.70
C PRO A 100 9.68 -9.53 -22.50
N ASP A 101 10.16 -10.68 -22.02
CA ASP A 101 9.60 -11.42 -20.88
C ASP A 101 10.11 -10.87 -19.55
N ARG A 102 11.08 -9.95 -19.57
CA ARG A 102 11.55 -9.26 -18.37
C ARG A 102 10.42 -8.42 -17.77
N PRO A 103 10.01 -8.67 -16.52
CA PRO A 103 9.09 -7.78 -15.82
C PRO A 103 9.75 -6.41 -15.64
N ARG A 104 9.09 -5.35 -16.11
CA ARG A 104 9.58 -3.98 -16.01
C ARG A 104 8.94 -3.31 -14.81
N ALA A 105 9.51 -3.54 -13.62
CA ALA A 105 8.93 -3.02 -12.39
C ALA A 105 8.96 -1.49 -12.36
N LYS A 106 10.02 -0.88 -12.93
CA LYS A 106 10.17 0.57 -13.07
C LYS A 106 9.12 1.25 -13.93
N ASP A 107 8.50 0.52 -14.86
CA ASP A 107 7.40 1.05 -15.67
C ASP A 107 6.09 1.11 -14.87
N VAL A 108 6.09 0.58 -13.64
CA VAL A 108 4.94 0.48 -12.75
C VAL A 108 5.23 1.20 -11.44
N GLN A 109 5.15 2.53 -11.51
CA GLN A 109 5.28 3.41 -10.36
C GLN A 109 4.15 4.44 -10.34
N LEU A 110 3.77 4.87 -9.14
CA LEU A 110 2.77 5.91 -8.95
C LEU A 110 3.42 7.13 -8.31
N GLU A 111 3.40 8.26 -9.00
CA GLU A 111 3.73 9.54 -8.38
C GLU A 111 2.49 10.10 -7.69
N VAL A 112 2.60 10.40 -6.40
CA VAL A 112 1.56 11.05 -5.60
C VAL A 112 2.07 12.42 -5.20
N THR A 113 1.37 13.46 -5.64
CA THR A 113 1.71 14.87 -5.39
C THR A 113 0.53 15.57 -4.74
N THR A 114 0.79 16.31 -3.66
CA THR A 114 -0.23 17.16 -3.01
C THR A 114 -0.30 18.54 -3.66
N VAL A 115 -1.47 19.17 -3.56
CA VAL A 115 -1.68 20.60 -3.83
C VAL A 115 -1.51 21.47 -2.58
N GLY A 116 -1.38 20.85 -1.41
CA GLY A 116 -1.22 21.48 -0.11
C GLY A 116 0.23 21.77 0.26
N THR A 117 0.47 22.01 1.55
CA THR A 117 1.80 22.30 2.10
C THR A 117 2.66 21.06 2.24
N PHE A 118 2.05 19.91 2.53
CA PHE A 118 2.69 18.62 2.62
C PHE A 118 1.69 17.52 2.27
N LEU A 119 2.21 16.38 1.86
CA LEU A 119 1.44 15.20 1.53
C LEU A 119 0.92 14.56 2.82
N THR A 120 -0.40 14.48 2.93
CA THR A 120 -1.09 13.84 4.05
C THR A 120 -1.15 12.33 3.87
N ILE A 121 -1.35 11.62 4.99
CA ILE A 121 -1.65 10.19 4.97
C ILE A 121 -2.88 9.92 4.11
N HIS A 122 -3.93 10.75 4.20
CA HIS A 122 -5.16 10.54 3.44
C HIS A 122 -4.94 10.62 1.93
N GLU A 123 -4.26 11.66 1.44
CA GLU A 123 -3.96 11.81 0.02
C GLU A 123 -3.16 10.62 -0.52
N TYR A 124 -2.19 10.15 0.27
CA TYR A 124 -1.40 8.98 -0.07
C TYR A 124 -2.27 7.71 -0.18
N VAL A 125 -3.02 7.35 0.86
CA VAL A 125 -3.80 6.10 0.84
C VAL A 125 -4.92 6.14 -0.20
N SER A 126 -5.53 7.30 -0.42
CA SER A 126 -6.59 7.48 -1.42
C SER A 126 -6.09 7.35 -2.86
N ALA A 127 -4.84 7.70 -3.14
CA ALA A 127 -4.21 7.47 -4.44
C ALA A 127 -3.67 6.03 -4.59
N VAL A 128 -2.99 5.53 -3.57
CA VAL A 128 -2.26 4.26 -3.63
C VAL A 128 -3.20 3.06 -3.53
N HIS A 129 -4.30 3.14 -2.79
CA HIS A 129 -5.23 2.04 -2.62
C HIS A 129 -5.88 1.52 -3.90
N PRO A 130 -6.61 2.33 -4.67
CA PRO A 130 -7.18 1.87 -5.93
C PRO A 130 -6.09 1.44 -6.93
N TRP A 131 -4.91 2.06 -6.91
CA TRP A 131 -3.79 1.67 -7.75
C TRP A 131 -3.27 0.27 -7.43
N LEU A 132 -3.04 -0.04 -6.14
CA LEU A 132 -2.62 -1.39 -5.72
C LEU A 132 -3.70 -2.44 -5.95
N MET A 133 -4.98 -2.09 -5.74
CA MET A 133 -6.11 -2.97 -6.07
C MET A 133 -6.14 -3.32 -7.57
N GLY A 134 -5.89 -2.35 -8.46
CA GLY A 134 -5.77 -2.58 -9.90
C GLY A 134 -4.55 -3.42 -10.30
N MET A 135 -3.57 -3.57 -9.41
CA MET A 135 -2.35 -4.35 -9.63
C MET A 135 -2.34 -5.70 -8.90
N HIS A 136 -3.41 -6.03 -8.17
CA HIS A 136 -3.47 -7.16 -7.25
C HIS A 136 -3.00 -8.49 -7.88
N GLU A 137 -3.53 -8.85 -9.05
CA GLU A 137 -3.13 -10.07 -9.77
C GLU A 137 -1.65 -10.11 -10.14
N ARG A 138 -1.09 -8.97 -10.58
CA ARG A 138 0.33 -8.86 -10.95
C ARG A 138 1.23 -9.02 -9.73
N ILE A 139 0.81 -8.48 -8.58
CA ILE A 139 1.54 -8.60 -7.31
C ILE A 139 1.53 -10.06 -6.84
N LEU A 140 0.38 -10.75 -6.89
CA LEU A 140 0.28 -12.16 -6.53
C LEU A 140 1.10 -13.08 -7.44
N ASP A 141 1.12 -12.81 -8.74
CA ASP A 141 1.97 -13.54 -9.70
C ASP A 141 3.46 -13.36 -9.36
N ALA A 142 3.91 -12.12 -9.12
CA ALA A 142 5.29 -11.83 -8.74
C ALA A 142 5.69 -12.52 -7.42
N LEU A 143 4.83 -12.45 -6.40
CA LEU A 143 5.05 -13.11 -5.11
C LEU A 143 5.12 -14.65 -5.26
N GLY A 144 4.28 -15.24 -6.10
CA GLY A 144 4.35 -16.67 -6.43
C GLY A 144 5.69 -17.06 -7.05
N LYS A 145 6.13 -16.30 -8.05
CA LYS A 145 7.42 -16.51 -8.74
C LYS A 145 8.62 -16.30 -7.82
N LEU A 146 8.57 -15.32 -6.92
CA LEU A 146 9.60 -15.10 -5.89
C LEU A 146 9.71 -16.26 -4.90
N LYS A 147 8.61 -16.93 -4.57
CA LYS A 147 8.61 -18.12 -3.71
C LYS A 147 8.92 -19.42 -4.46
N LEU A 148 9.28 -19.36 -5.75
CA LEU A 148 9.45 -20.53 -6.64
C LEU A 148 8.20 -21.43 -6.70
N GLY A 149 7.02 -20.85 -6.44
CA GLY A 149 5.74 -21.54 -6.39
C GLY A 149 4.81 -21.16 -7.53
N ALA A 150 3.61 -21.75 -7.52
CA ALA A 150 2.51 -21.29 -8.36
C ALA A 150 2.09 -19.85 -7.96
N PRO A 151 1.45 -19.10 -8.87
CA PRO A 151 0.77 -17.85 -8.51
C PRO A 151 -0.14 -18.06 -7.31
N TRP A 152 -0.17 -17.08 -6.41
CA TRP A 152 -1.03 -17.18 -5.23
C TRP A 152 -2.50 -17.05 -5.66
N PRO A 153 -3.44 -17.70 -4.95
CA PRO A 153 -4.86 -17.61 -5.27
C PRO A 153 -5.36 -16.15 -5.25
N PRO A 154 -6.28 -15.76 -6.15
CA PRO A 154 -6.80 -14.38 -6.22
C PRO A 154 -7.52 -13.93 -4.94
N GLU A 155 -7.99 -14.84 -4.10
CA GLU A 155 -8.58 -14.55 -2.79
C GLU A 155 -7.53 -14.26 -1.69
N THR A 156 -6.24 -14.29 -2.01
CA THR A 156 -5.16 -14.01 -1.07
C THR A 156 -5.27 -12.56 -0.56
N LYS A 157 -5.31 -12.42 0.76
CA LYS A 157 -5.27 -11.12 1.43
C LYS A 157 -3.84 -10.58 1.43
N LEU A 158 -3.65 -9.41 0.82
CA LEU A 158 -2.39 -8.67 0.89
C LEU A 158 -2.48 -7.62 2.00
N ALA A 159 -1.48 -7.61 2.87
CA ALA A 159 -1.29 -6.55 3.85
C ALA A 159 -0.11 -5.67 3.41
N ILE A 160 -0.22 -4.36 3.61
CA ILE A 160 0.86 -3.42 3.34
C ILE A 160 1.63 -3.20 4.63
N CYS A 161 2.92 -3.51 4.59
CA CYS A 161 3.86 -3.17 5.65
C CYS A 161 4.59 -1.89 5.21
N SER A 162 4.50 -0.82 6.01
CA SER A 162 5.42 0.29 5.85
C SER A 162 6.78 -0.13 6.42
N GLU A 163 7.70 -0.54 5.56
CA GLU A 163 9.10 -0.65 5.96
C GLU A 163 9.73 0.75 5.89
N GLY A 164 10.34 1.17 7.01
CA GLY A 164 10.93 2.49 7.21
C GLY A 164 12.45 2.49 7.09
#